data_AF-A0AAW9Q729-F1
#
_entry.id   AF-A0AAW9Q729-F1
#
_cell.length_a   1.000
_cell.length_b   1.000
_cell.length_c   1.000
_cell.angle_alpha   90.00
_cell.angle_beta   90.00
_cell.angle_gamma   90.00
#
_symmetry.space_group_name_H-M   'P 1'
#
loop_
_entity.id
_entity.type
_entity.pdbx_description
1 polymer ?
#
loop_
_entity_poly.entity_id
_entity_poly.type
_entity_poly.pdbx_seq_one_letter_code
_entity_poly.pdbx_strand_id
1 'polypeptide(L)'
;MITPLTPSHAPASSSSEDDAIRAQAGKAAEKFEAHMITQMLRQMRRSMRELADEDSPLKNKVNDDMLDLADGLLGDQLASQRAFGIADALLRQLLPTAPEVPPQPPA
;
A
#
# COMPACT_ATOMS: atom_id res chain seq x y z
N MET A 1 36.17 -31.02 -32.24
CA MET A 1 34.73 -30.76 -32.39
C MET A 1 34.11 -30.94 -31.01
N ILE A 2 33.82 -29.84 -30.30
CA ILE A 2 33.28 -29.87 -28.93
C ILE A 2 31.98 -29.07 -28.96
N THR A 3 30.86 -29.75 -28.76
CA THR A 3 29.51 -29.17 -28.69
C THR A 3 29.30 -28.54 -27.31
N PRO A 4 28.87 -27.28 -27.17
CA PRO A 4 28.42 -26.78 -25.87
C PRO A 4 26.96 -27.21 -25.62
N LEU A 5 26.70 -27.81 -24.46
CA LEU A 5 25.34 -27.95 -23.92
C LEU A 5 24.85 -26.57 -23.48
N THR A 6 23.81 -26.06 -24.13
CA THR A 6 23.01 -24.97 -23.58
C THR A 6 22.08 -25.54 -22.50
N PRO A 7 22.11 -25.04 -21.26
CA PRO A 7 21.05 -25.34 -20.31
C PRO A 7 19.76 -24.64 -20.77
N SER A 8 18.76 -25.45 -21.11
CA SER A 8 17.39 -24.99 -21.32
C SER A 8 16.81 -24.58 -19.97
N HIS A 9 16.74 -23.27 -19.69
CA HIS A 9 15.96 -22.74 -18.57
C HIS A 9 14.53 -22.49 -19.07
N ALA A 10 13.62 -23.41 -18.74
CA ALA A 10 12.20 -23.23 -18.95
C ALA A 10 11.65 -22.23 -17.90
N PRO A 11 10.97 -21.13 -18.28
CA PRO A 11 10.51 -20.10 -17.34
C PRO A 11 9.04 -20.31 -16.89
N ALA A 12 8.55 -21.55 -16.80
CA ALA A 12 7.14 -21.78 -16.49
C ALA A 12 6.81 -21.57 -14.98
N SER A 13 7.79 -21.72 -14.09
CA SER A 13 7.57 -21.67 -12.63
C SER A 13 7.52 -20.27 -12.03
N SER A 14 8.24 -19.30 -12.63
CA SER A 14 8.44 -17.96 -12.04
C SER A 14 7.19 -17.08 -12.10
N SER A 15 6.37 -17.23 -13.15
CA SER A 15 5.17 -16.39 -13.33
C SER A 15 4.14 -16.52 -12.19
N SER A 16 3.93 -17.73 -11.67
CA SER A 16 2.96 -17.96 -10.59
C SER A 16 3.41 -17.41 -9.23
N GLU A 17 4.72 -17.43 -8.96
CA GLU A 17 5.30 -16.87 -7.73
C GLU A 17 5.30 -15.34 -7.78
N ASP A 18 5.61 -14.75 -8.95
CA ASP A 18 5.56 -13.30 -9.17
C ASP A 18 4.14 -12.74 -8.97
N ASP A 19 3.11 -13.46 -9.43
CA ASP A 19 1.71 -13.10 -9.23
C ASP A 19 1.30 -13.17 -7.75
N ALA A 20 1.76 -14.19 -7.01
CA ALA A 20 1.52 -14.31 -5.58
C ALA A 20 2.17 -13.17 -4.78
N ILE A 21 3.41 -12.80 -5.13
CA ILE A 21 4.14 -11.68 -4.53
C ILE A 21 3.41 -10.37 -4.82
N ARG A 22 2.96 -10.15 -6.06
CA ARG A 22 2.17 -8.97 -6.43
C ARG A 22 0.87 -8.87 -5.65
N ALA A 23 0.15 -9.98 -5.49
CA ALA A 23 -1.08 -10.01 -4.71
C ALA A 23 -0.83 -9.71 -3.22
N GLN A 24 0.24 -10.25 -2.66
CA GLN A 24 0.63 -9.97 -1.26
C GLN A 24 1.06 -8.51 -1.06
N ALA A 25 1.87 -7.97 -1.98
CA ALA A 25 2.23 -6.55 -1.99
C ALA A 25 0.98 -5.67 -2.09
N GLY A 26 0.00 -6.06 -2.93
CA GLY A 26 -1.28 -5.36 -3.07
C GLY A 26 -2.04 -5.22 -1.76
N LYS A 27 -2.15 -6.32 -1.01
CA LYS A 27 -2.80 -6.34 0.32
C LYS A 27 -2.01 -5.53 1.36
N ALA A 28 -0.68 -5.60 1.31
CA ALA A 28 0.16 -4.84 2.22
C ALA A 28 0.04 -3.33 1.97
N ALA A 29 0.02 -2.91 0.70
CA ALA A 29 -0.13 -1.53 0.29
C ALA A 29 -1.49 -0.94 0.72
N GLU A 30 -2.57 -1.71 0.58
CA GLU A 30 -3.92 -1.33 1.05
C GLU A 30 -3.97 -1.15 2.58
N LYS A 31 -3.37 -2.07 3.35
CA LYS A 31 -3.27 -1.94 4.81
C LYS A 31 -2.42 -0.74 5.23
N PHE A 32 -1.35 -0.45 4.49
CA PHE A 32 -0.54 0.74 4.73
C PHE A 32 -1.35 2.02 4.51
N GLU A 33 -2.13 2.08 3.42
CA GLU A 33 -3.02 3.21 3.14
C GLU A 33 -4.07 3.37 4.24
N ALA A 34 -4.72 2.29 4.70
CA ALA A 34 -5.67 2.32 5.81
C ALA A 34 -5.04 2.87 7.10
N HIS A 35 -3.82 2.41 7.44
CA HIS A 35 -3.10 2.91 8.60
C HIS A 35 -2.79 4.40 8.47
N MET A 36 -2.33 4.84 7.30
CA MET A 36 -1.99 6.23 7.06
C MET A 36 -3.22 7.15 7.15
N ILE A 37 -4.36 6.76 6.57
CA ILE A 37 -5.63 7.50 6.68
C ILE A 37 -6.05 7.59 8.15
N THR A 38 -6.04 6.47 8.87
CA THR A 38 -6.35 6.43 10.30
C THR A 38 -5.46 7.37 11.11
N GLN A 39 -4.15 7.40 10.82
CA GLN A 39 -3.21 8.31 11.50
C GLN A 39 -3.50 9.78 11.17
N MET A 40 -3.84 10.10 9.93
CA MET A 40 -4.24 11.46 9.55
C MET A 40 -5.49 11.91 10.30
N LEU A 41 -6.53 11.08 10.38
CA LEU A 41 -7.76 11.37 11.13
C LEU A 41 -7.47 11.62 12.61
N ARG A 42 -6.69 10.73 13.24
CA ARG A 42 -6.25 10.88 14.63
C ARG A 42 -5.45 12.17 14.84
N GLN A 43 -4.57 12.50 13.89
CA GLN A 43 -3.76 13.71 13.97
C GLN A 43 -4.60 14.97 13.84
N MET A 44 -5.58 15.00 12.93
CA MET A 44 -6.55 16.10 12.82
C MET A 44 -7.35 16.27 14.11
N ARG A 45 -7.81 15.17 14.73
CA ARG A 45 -8.51 15.25 16.02
C ARG A 45 -7.61 15.79 17.12
N ARG A 46 -6.35 15.33 17.20
CA ARG A 46 -5.37 15.87 18.16
C ARG A 46 -5.15 17.36 17.97
N SER A 47 -4.92 17.83 16.75
CA SER A 47 -4.71 19.26 16.51
C SER A 47 -5.94 20.10 16.83
N MET A 48 -7.16 19.62 16.52
CA MET A 48 -8.39 20.32 16.88
C MET A 48 -8.55 20.45 18.41
N ARG A 49 -8.11 19.45 19.18
CA ARG A 49 -8.14 19.51 20.66
C ARG A 49 -7.14 20.48 21.25
N GLU A 50 -5.94 20.56 20.68
CA GLU A 50 -4.91 21.51 21.10
C GLU A 50 -5.36 22.97 20.92
N LEU A 51 -6.19 23.23 19.91
CA LEU A 51 -6.76 24.54 19.63
C LEU A 51 -8.07 24.83 20.38
N ALA A 52 -8.66 23.82 21.04
CA ALA A 52 -9.93 23.98 21.72
C ALA A 52 -9.76 24.66 23.09
N ASP A 53 -10.74 25.46 23.47
CA ASP A 53 -10.78 26.12 24.79
C ASP A 53 -10.79 25.09 25.95
N GLU A 54 -10.36 25.49 27.14
CA GLU A 54 -10.29 24.61 28.33
C GLU A 54 -11.64 23.99 28.69
N ASP A 55 -12.73 24.74 28.51
CA ASP A 55 -14.10 24.29 28.78
C ASP A 55 -14.74 23.52 27.61
N SER A 56 -13.98 23.23 26.54
CA SER A 56 -14.52 22.58 25.36
C SER A 56 -14.80 21.09 25.59
N PRO A 57 -16.00 20.60 25.21
CA PRO A 57 -16.30 19.16 25.19
C PRO A 57 -15.30 18.34 24.37
N LEU A 58 -14.61 18.98 23.42
CA LEU A 58 -13.60 18.34 22.57
C LEU A 58 -12.36 17.87 23.36
N LYS A 59 -12.06 18.49 24.51
CA LYS A 59 -10.95 18.07 25.39
C LYS A 59 -11.27 16.81 26.20
N ASN A 60 -12.53 16.38 26.22
CA ASN A 60 -12.95 15.27 27.05
C ASN A 60 -12.50 13.93 26.45
N LYS A 61 -11.58 13.25 27.13
CA LYS A 61 -10.95 11.99 26.67
C LYS A 61 -11.83 10.75 26.84
N VAL A 62 -12.99 10.87 27.47
CA VAL A 62 -13.86 9.72 27.81
C VAL A 62 -14.25 8.89 26.57
N ASN A 63 -14.35 9.53 25.40
CA ASN A 63 -14.79 8.86 24.17
C ASN A 63 -13.63 8.56 23.19
N ASP A 64 -12.37 8.75 23.60
CA ASP A 64 -11.22 8.62 22.70
C ASP A 64 -11.10 7.21 22.11
N ASP A 65 -11.33 6.17 22.91
CA ASP A 65 -11.21 4.78 22.45
C ASP A 65 -12.27 4.41 21.39
N MET A 66 -13.52 4.87 21.59
CA MET A 66 -14.60 4.65 20.63
C MET A 66 -14.34 5.40 19.32
N LEU A 67 -13.77 6.61 19.42
CA LEU A 67 -13.38 7.40 18.26
C LEU A 67 -12.17 6.80 17.53
N ASP A 68 -11.21 6.22 18.26
CA ASP A 68 -10.06 5.54 17.68
C ASP A 68 -10.45 4.27 16.93
N LEU A 69 -11.48 3.56 17.40
CA LEU A 69 -12.12 2.45 16.68
C LEU A 69 -12.83 2.96 15.42
N ALA A 70 -13.60 4.04 15.53
CA ALA A 70 -14.32 4.63 14.40
C ALA A 70 -13.36 5.10 13.29
N ASP A 71 -12.26 5.75 13.65
CA ASP A 71 -11.22 6.17 12.69
C ASP A 71 -10.60 4.97 11.98
N GLY A 72 -10.39 3.86 12.70
CA GLY A 72 -9.86 2.62 12.13
C GLY A 72 -10.81 2.04 11.08
N LEU A 73 -12.09 1.89 11.43
CA LEU A 73 -13.12 1.41 10.49
C LEU A 73 -13.26 2.33 9.27
N LEU A 74 -13.20 3.64 9.47
CA LEU A 74 -13.26 4.61 8.38
C LEU A 74 -12.01 4.53 7.50
N GLY A 75 -10.82 4.38 8.10
CA GLY A 75 -9.56 4.20 7.38
C GLY A 75 -9.57 2.95 6.50
N ASP A 76 -10.02 1.82 7.05
CA ASP A 76 -10.18 0.56 6.31
C ASP A 76 -11.16 0.71 5.13
N GLN A 77 -12.32 1.34 5.37
CA GLN A 77 -13.32 1.55 4.32
C GLN A 77 -12.79 2.44 3.19
N LEU A 78 -12.10 3.54 3.51
CA LEU A 78 -11.56 4.46 2.50
C LEU A 78 -10.40 3.84 1.71
N ALA A 79 -9.54 3.06 2.37
CA ALA A 79 -8.45 2.35 1.70
C ALA A 79 -8.98 1.26 0.77
N SER A 80 -10.04 0.54 1.16
CA SER A 80 -10.66 -0.49 0.31
C SER A 80 -11.20 0.07 -1.01
N GLN A 81 -11.61 1.33 -1.01
CA GLN A 81 -12.09 2.04 -2.20
C GLN A 81 -10.94 2.59 -3.06
N ARG A 82 -9.69 2.45 -2.62
CA ARG A 82 -8.50 3.09 -3.22
C ARG A 82 -8.69 4.58 -3.49
N ALA A 83 -9.44 5.26 -2.62
CA ALA A 83 -9.86 6.65 -2.83
C ALA A 83 -8.67 7.64 -2.81
N PHE A 84 -7.60 7.32 -2.07
CA PHE A 84 -6.40 8.16 -1.97
C PHE A 84 -5.32 7.77 -3.00
N GLY A 85 -5.35 6.55 -3.55
CA GLY A 85 -4.45 6.07 -4.59
C GLY A 85 -3.01 5.80 -4.14
N ILE A 86 -2.73 5.79 -2.83
CA ILE A 86 -1.38 5.62 -2.29
C ILE A 86 -0.97 4.15 -2.38
N ALA A 87 -1.90 3.22 -2.17
CA ALA A 87 -1.65 1.81 -2.38
C ALA A 87 -1.21 1.53 -3.84
N ASP A 88 -1.85 2.16 -4.82
CA ASP A 88 -1.50 2.00 -6.24
C ASP A 88 -0.16 2.64 -6.58
N ALA A 89 0.13 3.84 -6.05
CA ALA A 89 1.41 4.50 -6.25
C ALA A 89 2.57 3.66 -5.67
N LEU A 90 2.38 3.09 -4.48
CA LEU A 90 3.36 2.23 -3.83
C LEU A 90 3.66 0.97 -4.67
N LEU A 91 2.63 0.31 -5.19
CA LEU A 91 2.79 -0.88 -6.02
C LEU A 91 3.52 -0.57 -7.33
N ARG A 92 3.20 0.56 -7.97
CA ARG A 92 3.90 0.98 -9.20
C ARG A 92 5.38 1.22 -8.99
N GLN A 93 5.78 1.66 -7.80
CA GLN A 93 7.19 1.91 -7.48
C GLN A 93 7.95 0.65 -7.05
N LEU A 94 7.25 -0.30 -6.40
CA LEU A 94 7.84 -1.54 -5.88
C LEU A 94 7.94 -2.63 -6.95
N LEU A 95 7.04 -2.64 -7.92
CA LEU A 95 7.04 -3.65 -8.98
C LEU A 95 8.09 -3.27 -10.04
N PRO A 96 8.95 -4.21 -10.46
CA PRO A 96 9.91 -3.93 -11.51
C PRO A 96 9.19 -3.52 -12.80
N THR A 97 9.50 -2.33 -13.32
CA THR A 97 9.20 -1.97 -14.71
C THR A 97 9.91 -3.01 -15.57
N ALA A 98 9.16 -3.73 -16.41
CA ALA A 98 9.72 -4.78 -17.26
C ALA A 98 11.00 -4.27 -17.95
N PRO A 99 12.09 -5.06 -17.98
CA PRO A 99 13.29 -4.64 -18.68
C PRO A 99 12.94 -4.38 -20.14
N GLU A 100 13.20 -3.16 -20.59
CA GLU A 100 13.09 -2.75 -21.98
C GLU A 100 13.95 -3.70 -22.82
N VAL A 101 13.32 -4.57 -23.62
CA VAL A 101 14.02 -5.43 -24.58
C VAL A 101 14.62 -4.49 -25.64
N PRO A 102 15.96 -4.36 -25.73
CA PRO A 102 16.56 -3.48 -26.71
C PRO A 102 16.17 -3.94 -28.12
N PRO A 103 15.84 -3.02 -29.05
CA PRO A 103 15.44 -3.38 -30.40
C PRO A 103 16.58 -4.12 -31.09
N GLN A 104 16.33 -5.38 -31.46
CA GLN A 104 17.28 -6.18 -32.22
C GLN A 104 17.37 -5.61 -33.63
N PRO A 105 18.58 -5.26 -34.14
CA PRO A 105 18.74 -4.78 -35.50
C PRO A 105 18.43 -5.91 -36.51
N PRO A 106 17.85 -5.58 -37.67
CA PRO A 106 17.55 -6.56 -38.71
C PRO A 106 18.85 -7.14 -39.29
N ALA A 107 18.79 -8.45 -39.58
CA ALA A 107 19.87 -9.27 -40.15
C ALA A 107 20.30 -8.85 -41.56
#